data_AF-A0A935IT01-F1
#
_entry.id   AF-A0A935IT01-F1
#
_cell.length_a   1.000
_cell.length_b   1.000
_cell.length_c   1.000
_cell.angle_alpha   90.00
_cell.angle_beta   90.00
_cell.angle_gamma   90.00
#
_symmetry.space_group_name_H-M   'P 1'
#
loop_
_entity.id
_entity.type
_entity.pdbx_description
1 polymer ?
#
loop_
_entity_poly.entity_id
_entity_poly.type
_entity_poly.pdbx_seq_one_letter_code
_entity_poly.pdbx_strand_id
1 'polypeptide(L)'
;MPGLAPASVDEKALLVGYLTQQQDAFRNAAYGLSDEQAGQKAARSDLSVGSLVKHAASVQTGWRRMIEQAPALVVHPGTMEEAQERWASEHTWLPGDSLAVALARLDAESAATSAAILAADLNTSVPVPQDVPWFPKDVPAWTVRWVALHLIEELARHAGHADLIRESIDGATMYELMAGREGWPATPWLTPWQPATS
;
A
#
# COMPACT_ATOMS: atom_id res chain seq x y z
N MET A 1 5.46 -17.60 -10.47
CA MET A 1 6.72 -16.82 -10.47
C MET A 1 6.71 -15.97 -9.22
N PRO A 2 7.82 -15.89 -8.49
CA PRO A 2 7.90 -14.94 -7.40
C PRO A 2 7.69 -13.53 -8.00
N GLY A 3 6.82 -12.74 -7.37
CA GLY A 3 6.26 -11.51 -7.92
C GLY A 3 4.89 -11.61 -8.60
N LEU A 4 4.29 -12.81 -8.74
CA LEU A 4 2.89 -12.97 -9.14
C LEU A 4 2.04 -13.44 -7.96
N ALA A 5 0.78 -12.98 -7.90
CA ALA A 5 -0.20 -13.52 -6.98
C ALA A 5 -0.33 -15.06 -7.16
N PRO A 6 -0.40 -15.84 -6.07
CA PRO A 6 -0.59 -17.28 -6.15
C PRO A 6 -1.88 -17.65 -6.89
N ALA A 7 -1.80 -18.64 -7.79
CA ALA A 7 -2.98 -19.16 -8.46
C ALA A 7 -3.91 -19.87 -7.45
N SER A 8 -5.21 -19.56 -7.52
CA SER A 8 -6.23 -20.17 -6.70
C SER A 8 -7.56 -20.20 -7.45
N VAL A 9 -8.44 -21.13 -7.07
CA VAL A 9 -9.86 -21.15 -7.49
C VAL A 9 -10.77 -20.48 -6.46
N ASP A 10 -10.26 -20.20 -5.25
CA ASP A 10 -10.97 -19.50 -4.20
C ASP A 10 -10.83 -17.98 -4.38
N GLU A 11 -11.96 -17.28 -4.47
CA GLU A 11 -12.01 -15.85 -4.76
C GLU A 11 -11.30 -15.01 -3.68
N LYS A 12 -11.49 -15.35 -2.39
CA LYS A 12 -10.83 -14.62 -1.29
C LYS A 12 -9.32 -14.79 -1.33
N ALA A 13 -8.85 -16.01 -1.58
CA ALA A 13 -7.44 -16.30 -1.74
C ALA A 13 -6.83 -15.54 -2.92
N LEU A 14 -7.56 -15.39 -4.04
CA LEU A 14 -7.12 -14.55 -5.15
C LEU A 14 -7.04 -13.08 -4.76
N LEU A 15 -8.09 -12.52 -4.16
CA LEU A 15 -8.13 -11.11 -3.73
C LEU A 15 -6.96 -10.79 -2.78
N VAL A 16 -6.74 -11.64 -1.77
CA VAL A 16 -5.64 -11.47 -0.82
C VAL A 16 -4.29 -11.69 -1.49
N GLY A 17 -4.16 -12.67 -2.37
CA GLY A 17 -2.91 -12.90 -3.12
C GLY A 17 -2.50 -11.70 -3.97
N TYR A 18 -3.45 -11.10 -4.69
CA TYR A 18 -3.20 -9.86 -5.45
C TYR A 18 -2.93 -8.67 -4.54
N LEU A 19 -3.65 -8.55 -3.41
CA LEU A 19 -3.40 -7.48 -2.44
C LEU A 19 -1.99 -7.58 -1.86
N THR A 20 -1.57 -8.77 -1.43
CA THR A 20 -0.22 -9.03 -0.91
C THR A 20 0.86 -8.69 -1.93
N GLN A 21 0.65 -9.06 -3.20
CA GLN A 21 1.56 -8.68 -4.28
C GLN A 21 1.76 -7.16 -4.35
N GLN A 22 0.70 -6.35 -4.22
CA GLN A 22 0.83 -4.90 -4.27
C GLN A 22 1.45 -4.33 -2.99
N GLN A 23 1.16 -4.91 -1.82
CA GLN A 23 1.82 -4.54 -0.57
C GLN A 23 3.34 -4.78 -0.64
N ASP A 24 3.75 -5.89 -1.24
CA ASP A 24 5.15 -6.25 -1.40
C ASP A 24 5.90 -5.35 -2.39
N ALA A 25 5.22 -4.73 -3.34
CA ALA A 25 5.83 -3.77 -4.26
C ALA A 25 6.41 -2.56 -3.49
N PHE A 26 5.72 -2.04 -2.47
CA PHE A 26 6.25 -0.95 -1.64
C PHE A 26 7.50 -1.37 -0.86
N ARG A 27 7.52 -2.60 -0.32
CA ARG A 27 8.70 -3.16 0.35
C ARG A 27 9.87 -3.36 -0.63
N ASN A 28 9.59 -3.68 -1.89
CA ASN A 28 10.62 -3.83 -2.93
C ASN A 28 11.21 -2.46 -3.27
N ALA A 29 10.37 -1.47 -3.55
CA ALA A 29 10.80 -0.10 -3.84
C ALA A 29 11.60 0.52 -2.67
N ALA A 30 11.25 0.19 -1.43
CA ALA A 30 11.95 0.66 -0.23
C ALA A 30 13.25 -0.11 0.11
N TYR A 31 13.50 -1.26 -0.53
CA TYR A 31 14.56 -2.16 -0.12
C TYR A 31 15.94 -1.52 -0.16
N GLY A 32 16.62 -1.46 0.99
CA GLY A 32 17.98 -0.92 1.12
C GLY A 32 18.11 0.60 1.06
N LEU A 33 17.00 1.36 1.04
CA LEU A 33 17.07 2.82 1.12
C LEU A 33 17.38 3.28 2.55
N SER A 34 18.13 4.38 2.66
CA SER A 34 18.21 5.16 3.91
C SER A 34 16.96 6.01 4.13
N ASP A 35 16.78 6.56 5.34
CA ASP A 35 15.69 7.51 5.64
C ASP A 35 15.77 8.77 4.76
N GLU A 36 16.99 9.20 4.40
CA GLU A 36 17.21 10.32 3.48
C GLU A 36 16.77 9.97 2.05
N GLN A 37 17.17 8.81 1.53
CA GLN A 37 16.76 8.35 0.20
C GLN A 37 15.26 8.10 0.13
N ALA A 38 14.65 7.55 1.18
CA ALA A 38 13.21 7.37 1.27
C ALA A 38 12.44 8.70 1.18
N GLY A 39 13.07 9.82 1.56
CA GLY A 39 12.54 11.16 1.45
C GLY A 39 12.79 11.85 0.11
N GLN A 40 13.59 11.26 -0.78
CA GLN A 40 13.89 11.86 -2.08
C GLN A 40 12.66 11.83 -2.98
N LYS A 41 12.36 12.99 -3.57
CA LYS A 41 11.23 13.20 -4.47
C LYS A 41 11.70 13.06 -5.91
N ALA A 42 10.89 12.43 -6.76
CA ALA A 42 11.13 12.47 -8.20
C ALA A 42 10.46 13.70 -8.83
N ALA A 43 11.23 14.47 -9.59
CA ALA A 43 10.76 15.58 -10.40
C ALA A 43 9.97 16.67 -9.64
N ARG A 44 8.81 17.11 -10.16
CA ARG A 44 7.97 18.17 -9.58
C ARG A 44 6.99 17.69 -8.50
N SER A 45 6.85 16.38 -8.33
CA SER A 45 5.88 15.81 -7.38
C SER A 45 6.40 15.90 -5.94
N ASP A 46 5.49 15.97 -4.97
CA ASP A 46 5.83 15.86 -3.55
C ASP A 46 5.97 14.41 -3.06
N LEU A 47 5.70 13.43 -3.92
CA LEU A 47 5.80 12.01 -3.58
C LEU A 47 7.25 11.54 -3.43
N SER A 48 7.50 10.71 -2.42
CA SER A 48 8.73 9.94 -2.23
C SER A 48 8.38 8.48 -1.95
N VAL A 49 9.36 7.57 -2.01
CA VAL A 49 9.12 6.15 -1.65
C VAL A 49 8.61 6.05 -0.20
N GLY A 50 9.20 6.80 0.73
CA GLY A 50 8.80 6.83 2.13
C GLY A 50 7.37 7.34 2.34
N SER A 51 6.96 8.40 1.63
CA SER A 51 5.59 8.90 1.74
C SER A 51 4.57 7.93 1.15
N LEU A 52 4.92 7.24 0.06
CA LEU A 52 4.08 6.19 -0.52
C LEU A 52 3.92 4.97 0.40
N VAL A 53 4.96 4.58 1.15
CA VAL A 53 4.85 3.55 2.20
C VAL A 53 3.88 3.99 3.31
N LYS A 54 3.97 5.24 3.77
CA LYS A 54 3.05 5.80 4.79
C LYS A 54 1.59 5.81 4.30
N HIS A 55 1.39 6.27 3.06
CA HIS A 55 0.09 6.29 2.41
C HIS A 55 -0.51 4.89 2.28
N ALA A 56 0.27 3.92 1.77
CA ALA A 56 -0.16 2.53 1.62
C ALA A 56 -0.63 1.93 2.96
N ALA A 57 0.07 2.20 4.06
CA ALA A 57 -0.37 1.78 5.38
C ALA A 57 -1.69 2.45 5.80
N SER A 58 -1.84 3.76 5.58
CA SER A 58 -3.02 4.52 6.03
C SER A 58 -4.29 4.18 5.26
N VAL A 59 -4.20 4.07 3.93
CA VAL A 59 -5.32 3.66 3.06
C VAL A 59 -5.85 2.31 3.50
N GLN A 60 -4.97 1.34 3.76
CA GLN A 60 -5.34 0.04 4.28
C GLN A 60 -6.07 0.13 5.63
N THR A 61 -5.56 0.92 6.58
CA THR A 61 -6.25 1.15 7.86
C THR A 61 -7.66 1.71 7.67
N GLY A 62 -7.82 2.72 6.81
CA GLY A 62 -9.11 3.38 6.56
C GLY A 62 -10.16 2.43 5.98
N TRP A 63 -9.81 1.72 4.91
CA TRP A 63 -10.72 0.77 4.24
C TRP A 63 -10.95 -0.50 5.05
N ARG A 64 -9.94 -1.01 5.77
CA ARG A 64 -10.12 -2.16 6.67
C ARG A 64 -11.16 -1.85 7.74
N ARG A 65 -11.11 -0.66 8.35
CA ARG A 65 -12.11 -0.27 9.37
C ARG A 65 -13.54 -0.29 8.82
N MET A 66 -13.74 0.05 7.54
CA MET A 66 -15.04 -0.08 6.88
C MET A 66 -15.49 -1.54 6.74
N ILE A 67 -14.57 -2.45 6.44
CA ILE A 67 -14.86 -3.89 6.42
C ILE A 67 -15.20 -4.40 7.83
N GLU A 68 -14.40 -4.06 8.83
CA GLU A 68 -14.55 -4.53 10.22
C GLU A 68 -15.84 -4.05 10.88
N GLN A 69 -16.34 -2.87 10.51
CA GLN A 69 -17.57 -2.29 11.06
C GLN A 69 -18.80 -2.66 10.23
N ALA A 70 -18.64 -3.18 9.02
CA ALA A 70 -19.76 -3.54 8.16
C ALA A 70 -20.68 -4.56 8.84
N PRO A 71 -22.02 -4.41 8.71
CA PRO A 71 -22.73 -3.49 7.82
C PRO A 71 -23.08 -2.13 8.47
N ALA A 72 -22.47 -1.77 9.60
CA ALA A 72 -22.66 -0.45 10.20
C ALA A 72 -21.85 0.62 9.44
N LEU A 73 -22.31 1.86 9.52
CA LEU A 73 -21.57 3.00 9.00
C LEU A 73 -20.36 3.28 9.88
N VAL A 74 -19.21 3.50 9.26
CA VAL A 74 -18.02 3.96 9.99
C VAL A 74 -18.23 5.38 10.49
N VAL A 75 -18.02 5.56 11.79
CA VAL A 75 -17.91 6.89 12.39
C VAL A 75 -16.44 7.28 12.39
N HIS A 76 -16.08 8.26 11.57
CA HIS A 76 -14.72 8.82 11.59
C HIS A 76 -14.52 9.62 12.89
N PRO A 77 -13.49 9.30 13.69
CA PRO A 77 -13.17 10.11 14.86
C PRO A 77 -12.52 11.43 14.43
N GLY A 78 -12.89 12.52 15.09
CA GLY A 78 -12.29 13.84 14.89
C GLY A 78 -13.05 14.76 13.94
N THR A 79 -12.51 15.94 13.71
CA THR A 79 -13.07 16.95 12.80
C THR A 79 -12.62 16.72 11.36
N MET A 80 -13.30 17.36 10.39
CA MET A 80 -12.87 17.35 8.99
C MET A 80 -11.46 17.97 8.80
N GLU A 81 -11.12 18.97 9.60
CA GLU A 81 -9.80 19.61 9.60
C GLU A 81 -8.71 18.63 10.05
N GLU A 82 -8.94 17.91 11.15
CA GLU A 82 -8.03 16.85 11.63
C GLU A 82 -7.88 15.70 10.62
N ALA A 83 -8.95 15.37 9.89
CA ALA A 83 -8.89 14.39 8.81
C ALA A 83 -8.01 14.89 7.65
N GLN A 84 -8.10 16.17 7.30
CA GLN A 84 -7.33 16.77 6.22
C GLN A 84 -5.85 16.92 6.56
N GLU A 85 -5.52 17.31 7.80
CA GLU A 85 -4.13 17.33 8.29
C GLU A 85 -3.50 15.94 8.28
N ARG A 86 -4.25 14.92 8.72
CA ARG A 86 -3.81 13.53 8.68
C ARG A 86 -3.51 13.09 7.25
N TRP A 87 -4.42 13.36 6.32
CA TRP A 87 -4.26 13.03 4.91
C TRP A 87 -3.05 13.75 4.26
N ALA A 88 -2.82 15.02 4.59
CA ALA A 88 -1.65 15.76 4.10
C ALA A 88 -0.33 15.15 4.64
N SER A 89 -0.32 14.73 5.91
CA SER A 89 0.84 14.09 6.53
C SER A 89 1.15 12.70 5.97
N GLU A 90 0.16 12.00 5.43
CA GLU A 90 0.32 10.68 4.79
C GLU A 90 1.06 10.75 3.46
N HIS A 91 0.94 11.87 2.73
CA HIS A 91 1.57 12.07 1.43
C HIS A 91 2.93 12.77 1.50
N THR A 92 3.40 13.07 2.72
CA THR A 92 4.63 13.83 2.94
C THR A 92 5.62 13.02 3.79
N TRP A 93 6.88 13.00 3.37
CA TRP A 93 8.00 12.54 4.19
C TRP A 93 8.56 13.72 4.99
N LEU A 94 8.50 13.64 6.31
CA LEU A 94 8.90 14.73 7.20
C LEU A 94 10.31 14.53 7.77
N PRO A 95 11.01 15.60 8.17
CA PRO A 95 12.25 15.48 8.92
C PRO A 95 12.04 14.64 10.20
N GLY A 96 12.82 13.57 10.35
CA GLY A 96 12.73 12.64 11.48
C GLY A 96 11.80 11.44 11.25
N ASP A 97 11.11 11.35 10.10
CA ASP A 97 10.45 10.11 9.69
C ASP A 97 11.51 8.99 9.50
N SER A 98 11.14 7.77 9.91
CA SER A 98 12.00 6.58 9.80
C SER A 98 11.35 5.55 8.88
N LEU A 99 12.10 5.09 7.88
CA LEU A 99 11.65 4.08 6.93
C LEU A 99 11.38 2.76 7.63
N ALA A 100 12.19 2.38 8.61
CA ALA A 100 11.98 1.18 9.40
C ALA A 100 10.63 1.22 10.15
N VAL A 101 10.27 2.36 10.73
CA VAL A 101 8.97 2.54 11.41
C VAL A 101 7.82 2.51 10.41
N ALA A 102 7.96 3.17 9.26
CA ALA A 102 6.96 3.20 8.22
C ALA A 102 6.69 1.80 7.64
N LEU A 103 7.74 1.01 7.39
CA LEU A 103 7.64 -0.38 6.93
C LEU A 103 7.01 -1.30 7.99
N ALA A 104 7.40 -1.16 9.27
CA ALA A 104 6.78 -1.94 10.35
C ALA A 104 5.27 -1.64 10.47
N ARG A 105 4.87 -0.39 10.27
CA ARG A 105 3.44 -0.03 10.20
C ARG A 105 2.79 -0.66 8.97
N LEU A 106 3.41 -0.56 7.78
CA LEU A 106 2.90 -1.20 6.57
C LEU A 106 2.68 -2.71 6.78
N ASP A 107 3.63 -3.41 7.39
CA ASP A 107 3.54 -4.84 7.71
C ASP A 107 2.33 -5.17 8.58
N ALA A 108 2.15 -4.42 9.67
CA ALA A 108 1.03 -4.62 10.58
C ALA A 108 -0.33 -4.37 9.87
N GLU A 109 -0.44 -3.28 9.12
CA GLU A 109 -1.68 -2.92 8.43
C GLU A 109 -1.98 -3.87 7.25
N SER A 110 -0.95 -4.37 6.56
CA SER A 110 -1.06 -5.37 5.50
C SER A 110 -1.58 -6.70 6.01
N ALA A 111 -1.03 -7.19 7.12
CA ALA A 111 -1.48 -8.42 7.75
C ALA A 111 -2.93 -8.30 8.26
N ALA A 112 -3.25 -7.20 8.96
CA ALA A 112 -4.58 -6.96 9.50
C ALA A 112 -5.64 -6.84 8.38
N THR A 113 -5.33 -6.13 7.30
CA THR A 113 -6.26 -5.96 6.17
C THR A 113 -6.54 -7.28 5.45
N SER A 114 -5.50 -8.08 5.22
CA SER A 114 -5.65 -9.41 4.62
C SER A 114 -6.52 -10.32 5.49
N ALA A 115 -6.30 -10.31 6.81
CA ALA A 115 -7.10 -11.07 7.76
C ALA A 115 -8.57 -10.64 7.78
N ALA A 116 -8.84 -9.33 7.73
CA ALA A 116 -10.22 -8.80 7.69
C ALA A 116 -10.97 -9.26 6.43
N ILE A 117 -10.33 -9.23 5.25
CA ILE A 117 -10.93 -9.70 3.99
C ILE A 117 -11.20 -11.20 4.04
N LEU A 118 -10.28 -12.00 4.59
CA LEU A 118 -10.48 -13.45 4.73
C LEU A 118 -11.66 -13.78 5.66
N ALA A 119 -11.79 -13.05 6.76
CA ALA A 119 -12.83 -13.27 7.77
C ALA A 119 -14.24 -12.83 7.32
N ALA A 120 -14.34 -11.76 6.53
CA ALA A 120 -15.63 -11.17 6.15
C ALA A 120 -16.36 -11.94 5.02
N ASP A 121 -17.69 -11.90 4.97
CA ASP A 121 -18.43 -12.28 3.76
C ASP A 121 -18.23 -11.19 2.69
N LEU A 122 -17.80 -11.60 1.50
CA LEU A 122 -17.51 -10.70 0.37
C LEU A 122 -18.76 -9.94 -0.10
N ASN A 123 -19.96 -10.45 0.16
CA ASN A 123 -21.23 -9.82 -0.19
C ASN A 123 -21.77 -8.89 0.89
N THR A 124 -21.13 -8.80 2.06
CA THR A 124 -21.57 -7.89 3.13
C THR A 124 -21.53 -6.46 2.62
N SER A 125 -22.66 -5.76 2.83
CA SER A 125 -22.83 -4.35 2.49
C SER A 125 -21.91 -3.49 3.35
N VAL A 126 -21.12 -2.63 2.72
CA VAL A 126 -20.25 -1.64 3.37
C VAL A 126 -20.83 -0.24 3.12
N PRO A 127 -21.51 0.38 4.09
CA PRO A 127 -22.16 1.67 3.87
C PRO A 127 -21.17 2.76 3.48
N VAL A 128 -21.56 3.61 2.51
CA VAL A 128 -20.75 4.76 2.08
C VAL A 128 -21.03 5.96 3.00
N PRO A 129 -20.01 6.55 3.65
CA PRO A 129 -20.15 7.82 4.37
C PRO A 129 -20.62 8.95 3.45
N GLN A 130 -21.79 9.49 3.74
CA GLN A 130 -22.44 10.52 2.90
C GLN A 130 -21.93 11.93 3.18
N ASP A 131 -21.27 12.14 4.31
CA ASP A 131 -20.62 13.38 4.73
C ASP A 131 -19.23 13.58 4.08
N VAL A 132 -18.60 12.51 3.58
CA VAL A 132 -17.29 12.57 2.90
C VAL A 132 -17.43 13.15 1.48
N PRO A 133 -16.88 14.32 1.15
CA PRO A 133 -17.20 15.04 -0.10
C PRO A 133 -16.86 14.31 -1.39
N TRP A 134 -15.79 13.52 -1.41
CA TRP A 134 -15.31 12.81 -2.61
C TRP A 134 -15.96 11.44 -2.82
N PHE A 135 -16.77 10.96 -1.87
CA PHE A 135 -17.53 9.73 -2.07
C PHE A 135 -18.82 9.97 -2.86
N PRO A 136 -19.21 9.02 -3.72
CA PRO A 136 -20.44 9.11 -4.51
C PRO A 136 -21.66 9.27 -3.60
N LYS A 137 -22.56 10.19 -3.96
CA LYS A 137 -23.77 10.52 -3.17
C LYS A 137 -24.99 9.70 -3.55
N ASP A 138 -24.93 9.04 -4.70
CA ASP A 138 -25.96 8.18 -5.27
C ASP A 138 -25.72 6.69 -4.96
N VAL A 139 -24.59 6.35 -4.33
CA VAL A 139 -24.24 4.99 -3.93
C VAL A 139 -24.41 4.85 -2.41
N PRO A 140 -25.40 4.07 -1.93
CA PRO A 140 -25.65 3.94 -0.49
C PRO A 140 -24.63 3.01 0.19
N ALA A 141 -24.12 2.00 -0.52
CA ALA A 141 -23.18 1.03 -0.01
C ALA A 141 -22.38 0.38 -1.14
N TRP A 142 -21.15 -0.02 -0.79
CA TRP A 142 -20.35 -0.98 -1.56
C TRP A 142 -20.53 -2.40 -0.98
N THR A 143 -19.70 -3.33 -1.43
CA THR A 143 -19.53 -4.65 -0.80
C THR A 143 -18.08 -4.81 -0.32
N VAL A 144 -17.84 -5.73 0.61
CA VAL A 144 -16.47 -6.10 1.01
C VAL A 144 -15.61 -6.48 -0.21
N ARG A 145 -16.21 -7.18 -1.20
CA ARG A 145 -15.55 -7.48 -2.49
C ARG A 145 -15.10 -6.22 -3.22
N TRP A 146 -15.97 -5.22 -3.33
CA TRP A 146 -15.64 -3.96 -3.99
C TRP A 146 -14.50 -3.24 -3.25
N VAL A 147 -14.54 -3.20 -1.92
CA VAL A 147 -13.48 -2.58 -1.11
C VAL A 147 -12.14 -3.30 -1.30
N ALA A 148 -12.13 -4.63 -1.33
CA ALA A 148 -10.91 -5.41 -1.59
C ALA A 148 -10.31 -5.10 -2.97
N LEU A 149 -11.16 -5.01 -4.02
CA LEU A 149 -10.72 -4.64 -5.37
C LEU A 149 -10.19 -3.21 -5.44
N HIS A 150 -10.85 -2.26 -4.77
CA HIS A 150 -10.39 -0.89 -4.71
C HIS A 150 -9.03 -0.77 -4.00
N LEU A 151 -8.81 -1.50 -2.91
CA LEU A 151 -7.51 -1.55 -2.24
C LEU A 151 -6.41 -2.08 -3.18
N ILE A 152 -6.67 -3.16 -3.92
CA ILE A 152 -5.72 -3.70 -4.91
C ILE A 152 -5.37 -2.63 -5.95
N GLU A 153 -6.38 -1.94 -6.49
CA GLU A 153 -6.19 -0.91 -7.52
C GLU A 153 -5.40 0.30 -7.02
N GLU A 154 -5.77 0.84 -5.86
CA GLU A 154 -5.11 2.00 -5.26
C GLU A 154 -3.64 1.68 -4.92
N LEU A 155 -3.38 0.52 -4.30
CA LEU A 155 -2.03 0.06 -3.99
C LEU A 155 -1.21 -0.17 -5.26
N ALA A 156 -1.77 -0.78 -6.30
CA ALA A 156 -1.08 -1.00 -7.57
C ALA A 156 -0.70 0.31 -8.26
N ARG A 157 -1.60 1.31 -8.27
CA ARG A 157 -1.34 2.63 -8.82
C ARG A 157 -0.17 3.31 -8.12
N HIS A 158 -0.15 3.27 -6.79
CA HIS A 158 0.90 3.89 -5.99
C HIS A 158 2.21 3.10 -5.98
N ALA A 159 2.16 1.77 -6.14
CA ALA A 159 3.35 0.95 -6.34
C ALA A 159 4.10 1.35 -7.63
N GLY A 160 3.38 1.58 -8.73
CA GLY A 160 4.00 2.07 -9.97
C GLY A 160 4.68 3.43 -9.81
N HIS A 161 4.13 4.33 -8.99
CA HIS A 161 4.82 5.59 -8.64
C HIS A 161 6.09 5.33 -7.81
N ALA A 162 6.04 4.39 -6.86
CA ALA A 162 7.20 4.04 -6.03
C ALA A 162 8.34 3.46 -6.88
N ASP A 163 8.03 2.62 -7.87
CA ASP A 163 9.02 2.07 -8.80
C ASP A 163 9.75 3.18 -9.58
N LEU A 164 9.02 4.13 -10.16
CA LEU A 164 9.63 5.24 -10.92
C LEU A 164 10.47 6.17 -10.04
N ILE A 165 10.00 6.45 -8.81
CA ILE A 165 10.79 7.25 -7.86
C ILE A 165 12.05 6.47 -7.49
N ARG A 166 11.95 5.17 -7.23
CA ARG A 166 13.10 4.34 -6.89
C ARG A 166 14.13 4.32 -8.01
N GLU A 167 13.70 4.11 -9.26
CA GLU A 167 14.58 4.15 -10.43
C GLU A 167 15.31 5.51 -10.55
N SER A 168 14.67 6.62 -10.17
CA SER A 168 15.31 7.93 -10.20
C SER A 168 16.39 8.14 -9.13
N ILE A 169 16.40 7.35 -8.05
CA ILE A 169 17.35 7.45 -6.95
C ILE A 169 18.67 6.75 -7.31
N ASP A 170 18.59 5.51 -7.79
CA ASP A 170 19.77 4.64 -8.00
C ASP A 170 19.70 3.75 -9.25
N GLY A 171 18.69 3.91 -10.10
CA GLY A 171 18.48 3.11 -11.31
C GLY A 171 17.93 1.70 -11.06
N ALA A 172 17.64 1.32 -9.80
CA ALA A 172 17.17 -0.01 -9.49
C ALA A 172 15.76 -0.26 -10.01
N THR A 173 15.54 -1.40 -10.66
CA THR A 173 14.24 -1.80 -11.18
C THR A 173 13.57 -2.87 -10.33
N MET A 174 12.25 -3.01 -10.47
CA MET A 174 11.40 -3.89 -9.66
C MET A 174 11.91 -5.33 -9.54
N TYR A 175 12.30 -5.98 -10.65
CA TYR A 175 12.76 -7.37 -10.61
C TYR A 175 14.11 -7.51 -9.89
N GLU A 176 15.02 -6.55 -10.06
CA GLU A 176 16.33 -6.57 -9.41
C GLU A 176 16.18 -6.40 -7.90
N LEU A 177 15.31 -5.47 -7.47
CA LEU A 177 14.97 -5.24 -6.07
C LEU A 177 14.30 -6.45 -5.43
N MET A 178 13.34 -7.06 -6.11
CA MET A 178 12.67 -8.27 -5.65
C MET A 178 13.65 -9.43 -5.50
N ALA A 179 14.50 -9.66 -6.49
CA ALA A 179 15.55 -10.67 -6.44
C ALA A 179 16.55 -10.41 -5.30
N GLY A 180 16.93 -9.16 -5.07
CA GLY A 180 17.81 -8.75 -3.96
C GLY A 180 17.18 -9.04 -2.61
N ARG A 181 15.93 -8.59 -2.41
CA ARG A 181 15.18 -8.75 -1.16
C ARG A 181 14.85 -10.21 -0.83
N GLU A 182 14.53 -11.01 -1.84
CA GLU A 182 14.15 -12.42 -1.66
C GLU A 182 15.33 -13.39 -1.82
N GLY A 183 16.54 -12.89 -2.07
CA GLY A 183 17.76 -13.71 -2.16
C GLY A 183 17.80 -14.66 -3.36
N TRP A 184 17.22 -14.27 -4.50
CA TRP A 184 17.29 -15.08 -5.71
C TRP A 184 18.73 -15.11 -6.26
N PRO A 185 19.16 -16.20 -6.90
CA PRO A 185 20.46 -16.23 -7.56
C PRO A 185 20.48 -15.32 -8.79
N ALA A 186 21.66 -14.78 -9.10
CA ALA A 186 21.87 -14.08 -10.36
C ALA A 186 21.67 -15.00 -11.58
N THR A 187 21.14 -14.44 -12.65
CA THR A 187 20.91 -15.11 -13.93
C THR A 187 21.44 -14.24 -15.08
N PRO A 188 21.55 -14.75 -16.32
CA PRO A 188 22.03 -13.95 -17.46
C PRO A 188 21.21 -12.70 -17.79
N TRP A 189 19.97 -12.60 -17.29
CA TRP A 189 19.04 -11.49 -17.57
C TRP A 189 18.54 -10.79 -16.31
N LEU A 190 19.01 -11.19 -15.13
CA LEU A 190 18.59 -10.60 -13.86
C LEU A 190 19.74 -10.66 -12.85
N THR A 191 20.18 -9.49 -12.41
CA THR A 191 21.15 -9.33 -11.33
C THR A 191 20.41 -8.83 -10.08
N PRO A 192 20.41 -9.58 -8.96
CA PRO A 192 19.84 -9.11 -7.72
C PRO A 192 20.47 -7.79 -7.28
N TRP A 193 19.64 -6.79 -7.02
CA TRP A 193 20.10 -5.51 -6.51
C TRP A 193 20.68 -5.69 -5.10
N GLN A 194 21.75 -4.96 -4.79
CA GLN A 194 22.40 -4.98 -3.48
C GLN A 194 22.54 -3.55 -2.97
N PRO A 195 22.29 -3.30 -1.67
CA PRO A 195 22.62 -2.02 -1.06
C PRO A 195 24.09 -1.70 -1.26
N ALA A 196 24.42 -0.43 -1.47
CA ALA A 196 25.81 0.00 -1.43
C ALA A 196 26.39 -0.37 -0.05
N THR A 197 27.45 -1.17 -0.03
CA THR A 197 28.19 -1.46 1.20
C THR A 197 28.79 -0.15 1.72
N SER A 198 28.36 0.25 2.92
CA SER A 198 28.94 1.37 3.67
C SER A 198 30.33 1.07 4.19
#